data_AF-A0A1B6JMU4-F1
#
_entry.id   AF-A0A1B6JMU4-F1
#
_cell.length_a   1.000
_cell.length_b   1.000
_cell.length_c   1.000
_cell.angle_alpha   90.00
_cell.angle_beta   90.00
_cell.angle_gamma   90.00
#
_symmetry.space_group_name_H-M   'P 1'
#
loop_
_entity.id
_entity.type
_entity.pdbx_description
1 polymer ?
#
loop_
_entity_poly.entity_id
_entity_poly.type
_entity_poly.pdbx_seq_one_letter_code
_entity_poly.pdbx_strand_id
1 'polypeptide(L)'
;MLWLLLFSVRVIVADVPGICFENIMVTNQRYVIDRETLIWKNETYTVPVKRAKCCDGYRRVGALPIRCTPVCEPPCINSVCEEPDTCVCLPGHQLINNSNSTCYDVC
;
A
#
# COMPACT_ATOMS: atom_id res chain seq x y z
N MET A 1 -10.54 -36.33 -10.41
CA MET A 1 -9.71 -35.99 -9.23
C MET A 1 -8.29 -35.57 -9.62
N LEU A 2 -8.15 -34.76 -10.68
CA LEU A 2 -6.86 -34.16 -11.07
C LEU A 2 -7.08 -32.70 -11.50
N TRP A 3 -7.90 -31.98 -10.74
CA TRP A 3 -8.24 -30.56 -10.95
C TRP A 3 -8.04 -29.72 -9.67
N LEU A 4 -7.48 -30.31 -8.61
CA LEU A 4 -7.20 -29.64 -7.33
C LEU A 4 -5.74 -29.19 -7.17
N LEU A 5 -4.84 -29.60 -8.07
CA LEU A 5 -3.41 -29.27 -7.99
C LEU A 5 -2.99 -28.07 -8.86
N LEU A 6 -3.92 -27.48 -9.63
CA LEU A 6 -3.69 -26.23 -10.37
C LEU A 6 -4.18 -24.99 -9.60
N PHE A 7 -4.78 -25.15 -8.42
CA PHE A 7 -5.10 -24.04 -7.52
C PHE A 7 -3.93 -23.63 -6.61
N SER A 8 -2.93 -24.50 -6.43
CA SER A 8 -1.79 -24.25 -5.53
C SER A 8 -0.61 -23.53 -6.18
N VAL A 9 -0.67 -23.26 -7.50
CA VAL A 9 0.30 -22.35 -8.17
C VAL A 9 -0.42 -21.11 -8.67
N ARG A 10 -1.28 -20.53 -7.82
CA ARG A 10 -1.25 -19.08 -7.74
C ARG A 10 0.09 -18.75 -7.09
N VAL A 11 1.08 -18.37 -7.89
CA VAL A 11 1.90 -17.23 -7.49
C VAL A 11 0.91 -16.08 -7.40
N ILE A 12 0.19 -16.04 -6.27
CA ILE A 12 -0.46 -14.85 -5.78
C ILE A 12 0.71 -13.88 -5.68
N VAL A 13 0.86 -13.03 -6.70
CA VAL A 13 1.20 -11.64 -6.40
C VAL A 13 0.21 -11.32 -5.29
N ALA A 14 0.68 -11.35 -4.06
CA ALA A 14 -0.08 -10.85 -2.94
C ALA A 14 -0.56 -9.49 -3.44
N ASP A 15 -1.88 -9.30 -3.54
CA ASP A 15 -2.42 -7.95 -3.53
C ASP A 15 -1.82 -7.36 -2.26
N VAL A 16 -0.73 -6.61 -2.38
CA VAL A 16 0.01 -6.16 -1.20
C VAL A 16 -0.96 -5.21 -0.52
N PRO A 17 -1.56 -5.60 0.63
CA PRO A 17 -2.67 -4.86 1.17
C PRO A 17 -2.20 -3.43 1.48
N GLY A 18 -2.99 -2.45 1.05
CA GLY A 18 -2.72 -1.04 1.33
C GLY A 18 -1.67 -0.35 0.43
N ILE A 19 -1.32 -0.89 -0.76
CA ILE A 19 -0.55 -0.14 -1.77
C ILE A 19 -1.48 0.47 -2.83
N CYS A 20 -1.39 1.78 -3.00
CA CYS A 20 -2.10 2.58 -3.99
C CYS A 20 -1.12 3.25 -4.97
N PHE A 21 -1.58 3.56 -6.18
CA PHE A 21 -0.78 4.27 -7.18
C PHE A 21 -1.29 5.68 -7.39
N GLU A 22 -0.38 6.64 -7.40
CA GLU A 22 -0.67 8.04 -7.69
C GLU A 22 0.00 8.44 -9.01
N ASN A 23 -0.72 9.23 -9.81
CA ASN A 23 -0.19 9.80 -11.03
C ASN A 23 0.56 11.09 -10.67
N ILE A 24 1.85 11.15 -10.99
CA ILE A 24 2.72 12.30 -10.74
C ILE A 24 3.31 12.75 -12.07
N MET A 25 3.39 14.05 -12.28
CA MET A 25 4.09 14.62 -13.43
C MET A 25 5.55 14.86 -13.05
N VAL A 26 6.48 14.17 -13.71
CA VAL A 26 7.92 14.38 -13.50
C VAL A 26 8.45 15.27 -14.61
N THR A 27 9.12 16.35 -14.22
CA THR A 27 9.79 17.27 -15.14
C THR A 27 11.23 16.82 -15.34
N ASN A 28 11.59 16.52 -16.57
CA ASN A 28 12.95 16.18 -16.98
C ASN A 28 13.50 17.28 -17.90
N GLN A 29 14.82 17.24 -18.11
CA GLN A 29 15.53 18.16 -19.00
C GLN A 29 16.14 17.38 -20.17
N ARG A 30 16.16 18.00 -21.34
CA ARG A 30 16.78 17.46 -22.55
C ARG A 30 17.45 18.58 -23.33
N TYR A 31 18.61 18.28 -23.89
CA TYR A 31 19.23 19.13 -24.90
C TYR A 31 18.55 18.91 -26.25
N VAL A 32 18.06 19.99 -26.84
CA VAL A 32 17.49 20.02 -28.19
C VAL A 32 18.26 21.01 -29.03
N ILE A 33 18.35 20.74 -30.33
CA ILE A 33 18.95 21.67 -31.28
C ILE A 33 17.86 22.63 -31.73
N ASP A 34 18.11 23.93 -31.56
CA ASP A 34 17.25 24.96 -32.10
C ASP A 34 17.32 24.96 -33.63
N ARG A 35 16.18 24.90 -34.33
CA ARG A 35 16.16 24.78 -35.80
C ARG A 35 16.49 26.07 -36.53
N GLU A 36 16.42 27.22 -35.86
CA GLU A 36 16.73 28.53 -36.45
C GLU A 36 18.20 28.86 -36.26
N THR A 37 18.72 28.63 -35.06
CA THR A 37 20.09 29.03 -34.69
C THR A 37 21.11 27.89 -34.77
N LEU A 38 20.66 26.63 -34.89
CA LEU A 38 21.50 25.42 -34.83
C LEU A 38 22.35 25.30 -33.55
N ILE A 39 21.93 25.97 -32.48
CA ILE A 39 22.58 25.94 -31.16
C ILE A 39 21.84 24.96 -30.25
N TRP A 40 22.57 24.31 -29.35
CA TRP A 40 21.97 23.49 -28.30
C TRP A 40 21.29 24.36 -27.24
N LYS A 41 20.02 24.09 -26.99
CA LYS A 41 19.26 24.67 -25.87
C LYS A 41 18.77 23.58 -24.93
N ASN A 42 18.60 23.94 -23.66
CA ASN A 42 18.02 23.05 -22.66
C ASN A 42 16.50 23.28 -22.62
N GLU A 43 15.74 22.22 -22.85
CA GLU A 43 14.29 22.24 -22.84
C GLU A 43 13.77 21.29 -21.73
N THR A 44 12.73 21.73 -21.03
CA THR A 44 12.05 20.89 -20.03
C THR A 44 10.87 20.17 -20.65
N TYR A 45 10.70 18.90 -20.30
CA TYR A 45 9.55 18.11 -20.71
C TYR A 45 8.95 17.38 -19.51
N THR A 46 7.62 17.27 -19.48
CA THR A 46 6.88 16.61 -18.40
C THR A 46 6.39 15.25 -18.86
N VAL A 47 6.53 14.24 -18.00
CA VAL A 47 6.03 12.88 -18.26
C VAL A 47 5.19 12.38 -17.09
N PRO A 48 4.05 11.73 -17.36
CA PRO A 48 3.25 11.10 -16.31
C PRO A 48 3.93 9.82 -15.84
N VAL A 49 4.19 9.71 -14.54
CA VAL A 49 4.67 8.49 -13.89
C VAL A 49 3.65 8.01 -12.88
N LYS A 50 3.58 6.69 -12.68
CA LYS A 50 2.82 6.09 -11.57
C LYS A 50 3.76 5.82 -10.41
N ARG A 51 3.54 6.48 -9.28
CA ARG A 51 4.30 6.27 -8.06
C ARG A 51 3.48 5.44 -7.08
N ALA A 52 4.11 4.45 -6.45
CA ALA A 52 3.49 3.69 -5.37
C ALA A 52 3.49 4.50 -4.06
N LYS A 53 2.36 4.51 -3.35
CA LYS A 53 2.18 5.06 -2.00
C LYS A 53 1.34 4.11 -1.14
N CYS A 54 1.37 4.28 0.18
CA CYS A 54 0.38 3.61 1.02
C CYS A 54 -0.99 4.26 0.83
N CYS A 55 -2.04 3.45 0.83
CA CYS A 55 -3.42 3.92 0.81
C CYS A 55 -3.77 4.64 2.12
N ASP A 56 -4.88 5.39 2.11
CA ASP A 56 -5.35 6.10 3.30
C ASP A 56 -5.66 5.09 4.42
N GLY A 57 -5.29 5.45 5.65
CA GLY A 57 -5.39 4.54 6.80
C GLY A 57 -4.28 3.48 6.87
N TYR A 58 -3.30 3.48 5.95
CA TYR A 58 -2.12 2.63 6.03
C TYR A 58 -0.85 3.46 6.23
N ARG A 59 0.10 2.92 7.01
CA ARG A 59 1.43 3.50 7.18
C ARG A 59 2.51 2.63 6.57
N ARG A 60 3.58 3.27 6.09
CA ARG A 60 4.76 2.56 5.57
C ARG A 60 5.59 1.98 6.71
N VAL A 61 5.94 0.70 6.60
CA VAL A 61 6.81 0.00 7.55
C VAL A 61 8.07 -0.49 6.83
N GLY A 62 9.23 -0.04 7.29
CA GLY A 62 10.52 -0.39 6.71
C GLY A 62 10.93 0.41 5.47
N ALA A 63 12.12 0.09 4.95
CA ALA A 63 12.73 0.81 3.85
C ALA A 63 12.33 0.24 2.47
N LEU A 64 12.71 -1.00 2.13
CA LEU A 64 12.41 -1.60 0.82
C LEU A 64 12.26 -3.13 0.97
N PRO A 65 11.32 -3.79 0.26
CA PRO A 65 10.26 -3.23 -0.60
C PRO A 65 9.24 -2.40 0.21
N ILE A 66 8.44 -1.56 -0.45
CA ILE A 66 7.37 -0.81 0.23
C ILE A 66 6.40 -1.83 0.86
N ARG A 67 6.21 -1.70 2.18
CA ARG A 67 5.23 -2.47 2.95
C ARG A 67 4.34 -1.47 3.67
N CYS A 68 3.04 -1.65 3.54
CA CYS A 68 2.04 -0.80 4.17
C CYS A 68 1.28 -1.64 5.20
N THR A 69 1.13 -1.14 6.42
CA THR A 69 0.34 -1.78 7.48
C THR A 69 -0.83 -0.87 7.83
N PRO A 70 -2.02 -1.41 8.11
CA PRO A 70 -3.15 -0.60 8.53
C PRO A 70 -2.82 0.14 9.83
N VAL A 71 -3.45 1.28 10.00
CA VAL A 71 -3.40 2.14 11.18
C VAL A 71 -4.75 2.00 11.88
N CYS A 72 -4.72 1.73 13.17
CA CYS A 72 -5.91 1.67 14.00
C CYS A 72 -5.75 2.66 15.15
N GLU A 73 -6.68 3.60 15.27
CA GLU A 73 -6.73 4.56 16.38
C GLU A 73 -8.10 4.51 17.07
N PRO A 74 -8.17 4.10 18.36
CA PRO A 74 -7.08 3.73 19.26
C PRO A 74 -6.42 2.38 18.88
N PRO A 75 -5.20 2.10 19.39
CA PRO A 75 -4.51 0.84 19.09
C PRO A 75 -5.33 -0.37 19.56
N CYS A 76 -5.32 -1.42 18.74
CA CYS A 76 -5.95 -2.70 19.03
C CYS A 76 -5.26 -3.41 20.22
N ILE A 77 -6.03 -3.84 21.23
CA ILE A 77 -5.56 -4.60 22.39
C ILE A 77 -6.14 -6.02 22.32
N ASN A 78 -5.28 -7.03 22.48
CA ASN A 78 -5.61 -8.46 22.29
C ASN A 78 -6.28 -8.76 20.93
N SER A 79 -5.96 -7.93 19.94
CA SER A 79 -6.49 -7.96 18.59
C SER A 79 -5.42 -7.51 17.60
N VAL A 80 -5.63 -7.87 16.34
CA VAL A 80 -4.79 -7.45 15.22
C VAL A 80 -5.56 -6.42 14.40
N CYS A 81 -4.87 -5.35 13.99
CA CYS A 81 -5.40 -4.38 13.03
C CYS A 81 -5.36 -5.03 11.63
N GLU A 82 -6.51 -5.50 11.14
CA GLU A 82 -6.61 -6.18 9.83
C GLU A 82 -6.81 -5.16 8.70
N GLU A 83 -7.63 -4.14 8.96
CA GLU A 83 -7.92 -3.02 8.07
C GLU A 83 -7.85 -1.70 8.87
N PRO A 84 -7.79 -0.53 8.21
CA PRO A 84 -7.80 0.74 8.91
C PRO A 84 -8.98 0.83 9.88
N ASP A 85 -8.67 1.19 11.13
CA ASP A 85 -9.63 1.29 12.22
C ASP A 85 -10.49 0.04 12.49
N THR A 86 -10.05 -1.14 12.01
CA THR A 86 -10.75 -2.41 12.17
C THR A 86 -9.88 -3.41 12.91
N CYS A 87 -10.22 -3.67 14.17
CA CYS A 87 -9.54 -4.63 15.03
C CYS A 87 -10.23 -5.99 14.99
N VAL A 88 -9.47 -7.05 14.74
CA VAL A 88 -9.93 -8.44 14.79
C VAL A 88 -9.34 -9.12 16.03
N CYS A 89 -10.21 -9.65 16.89
CA CYS A 89 -9.79 -10.34 18.10
C CYS A 89 -8.93 -11.56 17.83
N LEU A 90 -7.92 -11.78 18.67
CA LEU A 90 -7.15 -13.03 18.65
C LEU A 90 -8.05 -14.22 19.04
N PRO A 91 -7.70 -15.45 18.62
CA PRO A 91 -8.43 -16.64 19.04
C PRO A 91 -8.62 -16.70 20.56
N GLY A 92 -9.83 -17.08 21.01
CA GLY A 92 -10.19 -17.11 22.43
C GLY A 92 -10.61 -15.75 23.03
N HIS A 93 -10.61 -14.68 22.23
CA HIS A 93 -11.05 -13.36 22.66
C HIS A 93 -12.27 -12.88 21.88
N GLN A 94 -13.12 -12.06 22.50
CA GLN A 94 -14.30 -11.44 21.88
C GLN A 94 -14.42 -9.97 22.27
N LEU A 95 -15.07 -9.19 21.41
CA LEU A 95 -15.47 -7.82 21.72
C LEU A 95 -16.62 -7.88 22.75
N ILE A 96 -16.38 -7.36 23.95
CA ILE A 96 -17.40 -7.29 25.00
C ILE A 96 -17.88 -5.85 25.10
N ASN A 97 -19.20 -5.64 25.19
CA ASN A 97 -19.83 -4.31 25.36
C ASN A 97 -19.55 -3.30 24.23
N ASN A 98 -19.47 -3.75 22.96
CA ASN A 98 -19.30 -2.87 21.80
C ASN A 98 -18.02 -2.01 21.83
N SER A 99 -16.97 -2.52 22.49
CA SER A 99 -15.64 -1.94 22.37
C SER A 99 -15.12 -2.25 20.96
N ASN A 100 -14.62 -1.23 20.24
CA ASN A 100 -14.15 -1.40 18.84
C ASN A 100 -12.65 -1.70 18.75
N SER A 101 -11.92 -1.62 19.87
CA SER A 101 -10.45 -1.68 19.89
C SER A 101 -9.86 -2.60 20.96
N THR A 102 -10.68 -3.14 21.87
CA THR A 102 -10.20 -4.00 22.97
C THR A 102 -10.97 -5.30 22.97
N CYS A 103 -10.26 -6.41 22.88
CA CYS A 103 -10.83 -7.74 23.01
C CYS A 103 -10.54 -8.32 24.40
N TYR A 104 -11.54 -9.01 24.95
CA TYR A 104 -11.44 -9.65 26.26
C TYR A 104 -11.43 -11.17 26.08
N ASP A 105 -10.72 -11.86 26.96
CA ASP A 105 -10.71 -13.32 27.02
C ASP A 105 -12.13 -13.87 27.24
N VAL A 106 -12.44 -14.94 26.52
CA VAL A 106 -13.65 -15.73 26.73
C VAL A 106 -13.25 -16.93 27.58
N CYS A 107 -13.54 -16.84 28.88
CA CYS A 107 -13.31 -17.91 29.85
C CYS A 107 -14.32 -19.06 29.70
#